data_AF-A0A7Y5HBR6-F1
#
_entry.id   AF-A0A7Y5HBR6-F1
#
_cell.length_a   1.000
_cell.length_b   1.000
_cell.length_c   1.000
_cell.angle_alpha   90.00
_cell.angle_beta   90.00
_cell.angle_gamma   90.00
#
_symmetry.space_group_name_H-M   'P 1'
#
loop_
_entity.id
_entity.type
_entity.pdbx_description
1 polymer ?
#
loop_
_entity_poly.entity_id
_entity_poly.type
_entity_poly.pdbx_seq_one_letter_code
_entity_poly.pdbx_strand_id
1 'polypeptide(L)'
;MRPRPPAGLRDTPRDALLAADVRGTRFVLVNGFDAWVDRGRTRDYLSAQRYTPGVVAPVGAIPPATAAAKPWPRLTFRLPGGGGIAQEIFPVPGRSLVAVRWTLPAGSPDLLLGVRFFLSGREEGSLHLRNGVFRMTPEIRGWRRTWRPYDGVPDIAIYTRAAYRHDPHWYDNFLYADGSQESLASPGIFEGTVTAREGLEIVLAGGWGEAIEGMILPEEPVLWVRGKPRGAAKRPGVRPGPSSSP
;
A
#
# COMPACT_ATOMS: atom_id res chain seq x y z
N MET A 1 -5.02 -10.67 -19.00
CA MET A 1 -4.45 -10.68 -17.63
C MET A 1 -5.60 -10.54 -16.65
N ARG A 2 -5.89 -11.54 -15.80
CA ARG A 2 -6.96 -11.44 -14.80
C ARG A 2 -6.44 -10.55 -13.65
N PRO A 3 -7.06 -9.43 -13.31
CA PRO A 3 -6.66 -8.67 -12.14
C PRO A 3 -7.12 -9.45 -10.90
N ARG A 4 -6.20 -10.11 -10.20
CA ARG A 4 -6.41 -10.50 -8.81
C ARG A 4 -5.91 -9.36 -7.92
N PRO A 5 -6.60 -9.03 -6.81
CA PRO A 5 -6.12 -7.97 -5.93
C PRO A 5 -4.84 -8.43 -5.20
N PRO A 6 -3.85 -7.55 -4.97
CA PRO A 6 -2.66 -7.82 -4.15
C PRO A 6 -2.95 -7.92 -2.63
N ALA A 7 -4.19 -8.24 -2.27
CA ALA A 7 -4.63 -8.48 -0.90
C ALA A 7 -4.48 -9.96 -0.54
N GLY A 8 -3.25 -10.48 -0.59
CA GLY A 8 -2.96 -11.88 -0.24
C GLY A 8 -1.96 -12.56 -1.16
N LEU A 9 -2.20 -13.84 -1.44
CA LEU A 9 -1.32 -14.72 -2.21
C LEU A 9 -0.99 -14.13 -3.59
N ARG A 10 0.32 -13.99 -3.85
CA ARG A 10 0.87 -13.46 -5.11
C ARG A 10 1.25 -14.61 -6.03
N ASP A 11 0.99 -14.44 -7.33
CA ASP A 11 1.27 -15.46 -8.33
C ASP A 11 2.73 -15.34 -8.82
N THR A 12 3.24 -14.12 -8.99
CA THR A 12 4.61 -13.86 -9.46
C THR A 12 5.32 -12.76 -8.66
N PRO A 13 6.66 -12.68 -8.69
CA PRO A 13 7.41 -11.56 -8.13
C PRO A 13 7.07 -10.20 -8.77
N ARG A 14 6.45 -10.18 -9.95
CA ARG A 14 6.04 -8.94 -10.62
C ARG A 14 4.74 -8.35 -10.07
N ASP A 15 4.00 -9.14 -9.29
CA ASP A 15 2.78 -8.67 -8.63
C ASP A 15 3.15 -7.73 -7.48
N ALA A 16 3.13 -6.43 -7.78
CA ALA A 16 3.45 -5.37 -6.84
C ALA A 16 2.21 -4.57 -6.46
N LEU A 17 2.13 -4.17 -5.20
CA LEU A 17 1.17 -3.16 -4.74
C LEU A 17 1.59 -1.76 -5.18
N LEU A 18 2.89 -1.44 -5.13
CA LEU A 18 3.44 -0.16 -5.59
C LEU A 18 4.75 -0.42 -6.37
N ALA A 19 4.84 0.20 -7.55
CA ALA A 19 6.03 0.22 -8.38
C ALA A 19 6.32 1.64 -8.89
N ALA A 20 7.57 1.93 -9.22
CA ALA A 20 7.97 3.21 -9.81
C ALA A 20 8.96 2.99 -10.97
N ASP A 21 8.87 3.84 -11.99
CA ASP A 21 9.79 3.85 -13.13
C ASP A 21 10.76 5.02 -12.99
N VAL A 22 12.06 4.73 -12.98
CA VAL A 22 13.12 5.75 -12.95
C VAL A 22 14.10 5.47 -14.08
N ARG A 23 14.17 6.39 -15.05
CA ARG A 23 15.11 6.35 -16.18
C ARG A 23 15.08 5.02 -16.95
N GLY A 24 13.90 4.42 -17.11
CA GLY A 24 13.71 3.16 -17.83
C GLY A 24 13.85 1.90 -16.97
N THR A 25 14.26 2.03 -15.70
CA THR A 25 14.26 0.92 -14.75
C THR A 25 12.99 0.94 -13.93
N ARG A 26 12.27 -0.20 -13.91
CA ARG A 26 11.08 -0.39 -13.08
C ARG A 26 11.47 -1.03 -11.74
N PHE A 27 11.11 -0.35 -10.65
CA PHE A 27 11.32 -0.82 -9.29
C PHE A 27 10.01 -1.33 -8.68
N VAL A 28 10.08 -2.48 -8.01
CA VAL A 28 9.06 -2.96 -7.08
C VAL A 28 9.36 -2.38 -5.71
N LEU A 29 8.44 -1.58 -5.18
CA LEU A 29 8.65 -0.82 -3.93
C LEU A 29 7.91 -1.47 -2.76
N VAL A 30 6.60 -1.67 -2.93
CA VAL A 30 5.74 -2.35 -1.96
C VAL A 30 5.16 -3.58 -2.64
N ASN A 31 5.51 -4.76 -2.16
CA ASN A 31 5.05 -6.01 -2.75
C ASN A 31 3.61 -6.32 -2.32
N GLY A 32 3.23 -5.94 -1.11
CA GLY A 32 1.91 -6.20 -0.53
C GLY A 32 1.85 -5.82 0.94
N PHE A 33 0.90 -6.40 1.67
CA PHE A 33 0.77 -6.23 3.11
C PHE A 33 0.07 -7.41 3.77
N ASP A 34 0.21 -7.47 5.08
CA ASP A 34 -0.76 -8.11 5.94
C ASP A 34 -1.70 -7.10 6.63
N ALA A 35 -2.97 -7.45 6.74
CA ALA A 35 -3.98 -6.65 7.43
C ALA A 35 -4.81 -7.53 8.37
N TRP A 36 -5.18 -6.99 9.53
CA TRP A 36 -6.03 -7.68 10.51
C TRP A 36 -6.90 -6.70 11.28
N VAL A 37 -8.06 -7.20 11.73
CA VAL A 37 -8.84 -6.53 12.78
C VAL A 37 -8.33 -7.01 14.13
N ASP A 38 -7.98 -6.06 15.00
CA ASP A 38 -7.51 -6.32 16.35
C ASP A 38 -8.71 -6.52 17.30
N ARG A 39 -8.70 -7.62 18.07
CA ARG A 39 -9.71 -7.97 19.08
C ARG A 39 -9.13 -7.93 20.50
N GLY A 40 -8.03 -7.22 20.71
CA GLY A 40 -7.26 -7.15 21.94
C GLY A 40 -6.39 -8.39 22.17
N ARG A 41 -7.03 -9.55 22.38
CA ARG A 41 -6.31 -10.82 22.63
C ARG A 41 -6.06 -11.65 21.37
N THR A 42 -6.87 -11.46 20.34
CA THR A 42 -6.81 -12.19 19.07
C THR A 42 -6.82 -11.24 17.89
N ARG A 43 -6.50 -11.76 16.71
CA ARG A 43 -6.48 -11.01 15.45
C ARG A 43 -7.27 -11.76 14.39
N ASP A 44 -8.17 -11.06 13.74
CA ASP A 44 -8.91 -11.54 12.59
C ASP A 44 -8.17 -11.09 11.33
N TYR A 45 -7.30 -11.96 10.79
CA TYR A 45 -6.50 -11.63 9.61
C TYR A 45 -7.35 -11.58 8.34
N LEU A 46 -7.17 -10.53 7.54
CA LEU A 46 -7.86 -10.28 6.28
C LEU A 46 -7.00 -10.65 5.06
N SER A 47 -5.76 -11.07 5.31
CA SER A 47 -4.78 -11.42 4.30
C SER A 47 -3.96 -12.63 4.77
N ALA A 48 -3.39 -13.34 3.79
CA ALA A 48 -2.38 -14.34 4.03
C ALA A 48 -1.37 -14.38 2.90
N GLN A 49 -0.19 -14.88 3.25
CA GLN A 49 0.97 -15.01 2.39
C GLN A 49 1.41 -16.47 2.36
N ARG A 50 2.05 -16.89 1.26
CA ARG A 50 2.63 -18.22 1.13
C ARG A 50 4.13 -18.13 1.36
N TYR A 51 4.65 -19.09 2.10
CA TYR A 51 6.06 -19.25 2.42
C TYR A 51 6.51 -20.68 2.11
N THR A 52 7.78 -20.88 1.78
CA THR A 52 8.36 -22.22 1.63
C THR A 52 8.29 -22.98 2.97
N PRO A 53 7.95 -24.29 2.98
CA PRO A 53 7.74 -25.21 1.85
C PRO A 53 6.30 -25.29 1.31
N GLY A 54 5.51 -24.22 1.40
CA GLY A 54 4.09 -24.19 1.00
C GLY A 54 3.14 -23.79 2.13
N VAL A 55 3.68 -23.31 3.25
CA VAL A 55 2.93 -22.82 4.41
C VAL A 55 2.19 -21.54 4.03
N VAL A 56 0.91 -21.47 4.36
CA VAL A 56 0.14 -20.22 4.25
C VAL A 56 -0.02 -19.64 5.65
N ALA A 57 0.50 -18.43 5.84
CA ALA A 57 0.47 -17.72 7.10
C ALA A 57 0.00 -16.28 6.91
N PRO A 58 -0.73 -15.70 7.89
CA PRO A 58 -1.18 -16.34 9.12
C PRO A 58 -2.28 -17.40 8.86
N VAL A 59 -2.26 -18.45 9.69
CA VAL A 59 -3.26 -19.52 9.63
C VAL A 59 -4.62 -18.96 10.05
N GLY A 60 -5.68 -19.34 9.34
CA GLY A 60 -7.05 -18.90 9.66
C GLY A 60 -7.39 -17.49 9.16
N ALA A 61 -6.59 -16.92 8.24
CA ALA A 61 -6.97 -15.70 7.55
C ALA A 61 -8.34 -15.87 6.87
N ILE A 62 -9.18 -14.86 7.04
CA ILE A 62 -10.57 -14.85 6.60
C ILE A 62 -10.58 -14.72 5.07
N PRO A 63 -11.18 -15.67 4.34
CA PRO A 63 -11.30 -15.54 2.90
C PRO A 63 -12.31 -14.44 2.54
N PRO A 64 -12.11 -13.72 1.43
CA PRO A 64 -13.09 -12.74 0.97
C PRO A 64 -14.41 -13.42 0.64
N ALA A 65 -15.51 -12.90 1.18
CA ALA A 65 -16.87 -13.35 0.88
C ALA A 65 -17.32 -12.93 -0.53
N THR A 66 -16.83 -11.78 -1.01
CA THR A 66 -17.02 -11.34 -2.40
C THR A 66 -15.74 -10.68 -2.92
N ALA A 67 -15.54 -10.76 -4.23
CA ALA A 67 -14.44 -10.11 -4.93
C ALA A 67 -14.96 -9.47 -6.22
N ALA A 68 -14.69 -8.17 -6.38
CA ALA A 68 -14.97 -7.42 -7.59
C ALA A 68 -13.67 -6.82 -8.13
N ALA A 69 -13.42 -6.98 -9.43
CA ALA A 69 -12.21 -6.45 -10.07
C ALA A 69 -12.39 -5.01 -10.60
N LYS A 70 -13.65 -4.56 -10.79
CA LYS A 70 -14.00 -3.27 -11.36
C LYS A 70 -14.93 -2.48 -10.42
N PRO A 71 -14.86 -1.14 -10.41
CA PRO A 71 -13.92 -0.29 -11.17
C PRO A 71 -12.47 -0.38 -10.71
N TRP A 72 -12.25 -0.90 -9.50
CA TRP A 72 -10.96 -1.27 -8.93
C TRP A 72 -11.13 -2.55 -8.10
N PRO A 73 -10.04 -3.24 -7.74
CA PRO A 73 -10.10 -4.39 -6.85
C PRO A 73 -10.77 -4.05 -5.52
N ARG A 74 -11.85 -4.76 -5.23
CA ARG A 74 -12.63 -4.68 -4.00
C ARG A 74 -12.88 -6.07 -3.45
N LEU A 75 -12.56 -6.26 -2.18
CA LEU A 75 -12.85 -7.45 -1.42
C LEU A 75 -13.78 -7.11 -0.26
N THR A 76 -14.72 -8.00 0.07
CA THR A 76 -15.53 -7.87 1.28
C THR A 76 -15.34 -9.08 2.16
N PHE A 77 -15.11 -8.87 3.45
CA PHE A 77 -14.90 -9.93 4.44
C PHE A 77 -16.08 -9.96 5.41
N ARG A 78 -16.49 -11.16 5.80
CA ARG A 78 -17.41 -11.38 6.91
C ARG A 78 -16.59 -11.69 8.15
N LEU A 79 -16.73 -10.88 9.19
CA LEU A 79 -15.94 -11.06 10.41
C LEU A 79 -16.58 -12.09 11.34
N PRO A 80 -15.77 -12.83 12.12
CA PRO A 80 -16.27 -13.62 13.24
C PRO A 80 -17.11 -12.75 14.19
N GLY A 81 -18.23 -13.28 14.68
CA GLY A 81 -19.17 -12.55 15.52
C GLY A 81 -20.12 -11.60 14.76
N GLY A 82 -20.03 -11.54 13.43
CA GLY A 82 -20.92 -10.74 12.58
C GLY A 82 -20.29 -9.43 12.10
N GLY A 83 -21.02 -8.74 11.22
CA GLY A 83 -20.54 -7.54 10.53
C GLY A 83 -19.62 -7.87 9.35
N GLY A 84 -19.11 -6.82 8.71
CA GLY A 84 -18.20 -6.97 7.58
C GLY A 84 -17.32 -5.75 7.38
N ILE A 85 -16.23 -5.96 6.66
CA ILE A 85 -15.28 -4.93 6.27
C ILE A 85 -15.00 -5.06 4.78
N ALA A 86 -15.04 -3.95 4.06
CA ALA A 86 -14.66 -3.90 2.66
C ALA A 86 -13.25 -3.32 2.54
N GLN A 87 -12.43 -3.95 1.71
CA GLN A 87 -11.10 -3.49 1.35
C GLN A 87 -11.08 -3.12 -0.14
N GLU A 88 -10.51 -1.98 -0.47
CA GLU A 88 -10.38 -1.48 -1.84
C GLU A 88 -8.94 -1.03 -2.11
N ILE A 89 -8.43 -1.33 -3.30
CA ILE A 89 -7.08 -0.95 -3.74
C ILE A 89 -7.20 -0.11 -5.01
N PHE A 90 -6.78 1.15 -4.94
CA PHE A 90 -6.96 2.16 -5.98
C PHE A 90 -5.59 2.58 -6.54
N PRO A 91 -5.10 1.93 -7.60
CA PRO A 91 -3.94 2.43 -8.31
C PRO A 91 -4.31 3.68 -9.11
N VAL A 92 -3.44 4.69 -9.10
CA VAL A 92 -3.61 5.92 -9.90
C VAL A 92 -2.86 5.76 -11.22
N PRO A 93 -3.55 5.66 -12.37
CA PRO A 93 -2.89 5.45 -13.65
C PRO A 93 -1.86 6.52 -13.99
N GLY A 94 -0.69 6.10 -14.48
CA GLY A 94 0.40 7.00 -14.85
C GLY A 94 1.13 7.65 -13.67
N ARG A 95 0.85 7.22 -12.44
CA ARG A 95 1.51 7.68 -11.21
C ARG A 95 1.99 6.49 -10.39
N SER A 96 3.15 6.61 -9.76
CA SER A 96 3.56 5.69 -8.69
C SER A 96 2.83 6.06 -7.41
N LEU A 97 1.53 5.78 -7.38
CA LEU A 97 0.62 6.15 -6.30
C LEU A 97 -0.53 5.14 -6.21
N VAL A 98 -0.75 4.61 -5.00
CA VAL A 98 -1.84 3.66 -4.71
C VAL A 98 -2.50 4.04 -3.39
N ALA A 99 -3.83 4.11 -3.37
CA ALA A 99 -4.58 4.19 -2.11
C ALA A 99 -5.13 2.81 -1.74
N VAL A 100 -5.04 2.44 -0.47
CA VAL A 100 -5.70 1.27 0.10
C VAL A 100 -6.70 1.77 1.13
N ARG A 101 -7.94 1.31 1.03
CA ARG A 101 -9.02 1.75 1.90
C ARG A 101 -9.76 0.58 2.53
N TRP A 102 -10.11 0.75 3.80
CA TRP A 102 -11.04 -0.10 4.52
C TRP A 102 -12.29 0.68 4.92
N THR A 103 -13.46 0.10 4.72
CA THR A 103 -14.75 0.71 5.08
C THR A 103 -15.67 -0.30 5.73
N LEU A 104 -16.57 0.20 6.59
CA LEU A 104 -17.59 -0.61 7.25
C LEU A 104 -18.99 -0.27 6.70
N PRO A 105 -19.92 -1.24 6.69
CA PRO A 105 -21.33 -0.96 6.48
C PRO A 105 -21.86 0.06 7.49
N ALA A 106 -22.87 0.85 7.08
CA ALA A 106 -23.54 1.79 7.98
C ALA A 106 -24.07 1.09 9.23
N GLY A 107 -23.88 1.71 10.40
CA GLY A 107 -24.30 1.16 11.69
C GLY A 107 -23.38 0.08 12.27
N SER A 108 -22.29 -0.28 11.59
CA SER A 108 -21.29 -1.19 12.15
C SER A 108 -20.54 -0.52 13.31
N PRO A 109 -20.16 -1.28 14.35
CA PRO A 109 -19.26 -0.77 15.38
C PRO A 109 -17.88 -0.49 14.79
N ASP A 110 -17.17 0.46 15.39
CA ASP A 110 -15.80 0.79 15.00
C ASP A 110 -14.86 -0.41 15.19
N LEU A 111 -13.89 -0.55 14.30
CA LEU A 111 -12.89 -1.61 14.34
C LEU A 111 -11.49 -1.02 14.43
N LEU A 112 -10.62 -1.62 15.25
CA LEU A 112 -9.19 -1.33 15.21
C LEU A 112 -8.53 -2.19 14.14
N LEU A 113 -7.87 -1.56 13.17
CA LEU A 113 -7.18 -2.24 12.08
C LEU A 113 -5.67 -2.09 12.23
N GLY A 114 -4.95 -3.20 12.12
CA GLY A 114 -3.50 -3.23 11.95
C GLY A 114 -3.12 -3.57 10.52
N VAL A 115 -2.14 -2.85 9.96
CA VAL A 115 -1.62 -3.07 8.60
C VAL A 115 -0.10 -3.07 8.62
N ARG A 116 0.50 -4.09 8.01
CA ARG A 116 1.94 -4.29 7.92
C ARG A 116 2.36 -4.46 6.47
N PHE A 117 3.10 -3.49 5.94
CA PHE A 117 3.56 -3.52 4.54
C PHE A 117 4.83 -4.34 4.36
N PHE A 118 4.98 -4.93 3.18
CA PHE A 118 6.17 -5.64 2.72
C PHE A 118 6.88 -4.81 1.64
N LEU A 119 8.09 -4.36 1.95
CA LEU A 119 8.94 -3.51 1.14
C LEU A 119 10.09 -4.32 0.54
N SER A 120 10.49 -3.96 -0.67
CA SER A 120 11.70 -4.51 -1.29
C SER A 120 12.62 -3.43 -1.86
N GLY A 121 12.11 -2.54 -2.71
CA GLY A 121 12.95 -1.54 -3.37
C GLY A 121 13.91 -2.16 -4.39
N ARG A 122 13.50 -3.24 -5.05
CA ARG A 122 14.32 -3.96 -6.04
C ARG A 122 13.88 -3.64 -7.48
N GLU A 123 14.73 -3.95 -8.44
CA GLU A 123 14.34 -3.97 -9.84
C GLU A 123 13.33 -5.10 -10.11
N GLU A 124 12.39 -4.88 -11.03
CA GLU A 124 11.32 -5.84 -11.37
C GLU A 124 11.86 -7.20 -11.83
N GLY A 125 13.01 -7.20 -12.50
CA GLY A 125 13.69 -8.40 -13.01
C GLY A 125 14.52 -9.18 -11.99
N SER A 126 14.63 -8.70 -10.74
CA SER A 126 15.43 -9.33 -9.68
C SER A 126 14.54 -9.86 -8.55
N LEU A 127 15.13 -10.61 -7.62
CA LEU A 127 14.49 -10.99 -6.34
C LEU A 127 15.16 -10.24 -5.19
N HIS A 128 14.39 -9.85 -4.18
CA HIS A 128 14.89 -9.25 -2.96
C HIS A 128 15.30 -10.34 -1.97
N LEU A 129 16.49 -10.18 -1.39
CA LEU A 129 16.99 -11.09 -0.38
C LEU A 129 17.32 -10.28 0.86
N ARG A 130 17.17 -10.91 2.02
CA ARG A 130 17.51 -10.28 3.29
C ARG A 130 18.96 -9.81 3.26
N ASN A 131 19.18 -8.57 3.65
CA ASN A 131 20.50 -7.97 3.70
C ASN A 131 20.61 -6.94 4.84
N GLY A 132 21.84 -6.60 5.20
CA GLY A 132 22.13 -5.60 6.24
C GLY A 132 22.10 -4.15 5.77
N VAL A 133 21.80 -3.89 4.49
CA VAL A 133 21.88 -2.54 3.89
C VAL A 133 20.50 -1.86 3.84
N PHE A 134 19.40 -2.63 3.80
CA PHE A 134 18.05 -2.07 3.75
C PHE A 134 17.77 -1.13 4.94
N ARG A 135 17.38 0.11 4.65
CA ARG A 135 17.10 1.12 5.68
C ARG A 135 15.64 1.03 6.16
N MET A 136 15.40 0.40 7.32
CA MET A 136 14.06 0.19 7.87
C MET A 136 13.48 1.37 8.67
N THR A 137 14.30 2.33 9.03
CA THR A 137 13.87 3.51 9.80
C THR A 137 13.32 4.57 8.85
N PRO A 138 12.04 5.00 9.01
CA PRO A 138 11.50 6.07 8.19
C PRO A 138 11.98 7.44 8.66
N GLU A 139 12.00 8.38 7.73
CA GLU A 139 11.81 9.79 8.06
C GLU A 139 10.33 10.04 8.35
N ILE A 140 10.05 10.72 9.46
CA ILE A 140 8.68 11.01 9.92
C ILE A 140 8.41 12.50 9.76
N ARG A 141 7.36 12.86 9.02
CA ARG A 141 6.86 14.23 8.90
C ARG A 141 5.33 14.23 8.93
N GLY A 142 4.75 14.65 10.05
CA GLY A 142 3.29 14.61 10.26
C GLY A 142 2.73 13.22 10.01
N TRP A 143 1.81 13.09 9.05
CA TRP A 143 1.18 11.83 8.66
C TRP A 143 1.98 11.02 7.61
N ARG A 144 3.10 11.57 7.13
CA ARG A 144 3.97 10.95 6.13
C ARG A 144 5.15 10.22 6.79
N ARG A 145 5.39 9.00 6.32
CA ARG A 145 6.55 8.18 6.68
C ARG A 145 7.26 7.80 5.39
N THR A 146 8.53 8.13 5.28
CA THR A 146 9.31 7.94 4.05
C THR A 146 10.51 7.05 4.30
N TRP A 147 10.63 5.99 3.51
CA TRP A 147 11.79 5.09 3.49
C TRP A 147 12.61 5.35 2.24
N ARG A 148 13.93 5.45 2.40
CA ARG A 148 14.90 5.43 1.29
C ARG A 148 15.65 4.11 1.38
N PRO A 149 15.09 3.01 0.83
CA PRO A 149 15.53 1.65 1.17
C PRO A 149 17.00 1.40 0.80
N TYR A 150 17.44 1.98 -0.31
CA TYR A 150 18.80 1.93 -0.84
C TYR A 150 19.16 3.26 -1.54
N ASP A 151 20.45 3.45 -1.80
CA ASP A 151 20.91 4.54 -2.67
C ASP A 151 20.55 4.23 -4.13
N GLY A 152 20.09 5.24 -4.86
CA GLY A 152 19.66 5.10 -6.26
C GLY A 152 18.28 4.43 -6.46
N VAL A 153 17.64 3.94 -5.39
CA VAL A 153 16.29 3.39 -5.44
C VAL A 153 15.26 4.47 -5.07
N PRO A 154 14.08 4.50 -5.73
CA PRO A 154 13.00 5.42 -5.37
C PRO A 154 12.64 5.35 -3.89
N ASP A 155 12.31 6.50 -3.30
CA ASP A 155 11.77 6.54 -1.96
C ASP A 155 10.37 5.92 -1.91
N ILE A 156 9.97 5.45 -0.74
CA ILE A 156 8.66 4.85 -0.48
C ILE A 156 8.02 5.71 0.60
N ALA A 157 6.97 6.44 0.24
CA ALA A 157 6.21 7.26 1.17
C ALA A 157 4.86 6.62 1.48
N ILE A 158 4.51 6.57 2.75
CA ILE A 158 3.21 6.17 3.25
C ILE A 158 2.57 7.36 3.97
N TYR A 159 1.41 7.78 3.51
CA TYR A 159 0.61 8.85 4.09
C TYR A 159 -0.69 8.28 4.66
N THR A 160 -0.90 8.48 5.96
CA THR A 160 -2.10 8.01 6.65
C THR A 160 -2.24 8.63 8.04
N ARG A 161 -3.50 8.74 8.50
CA ARG A 161 -3.85 9.07 9.87
C ARG A 161 -3.67 7.91 10.84
N ALA A 162 -3.44 6.69 10.37
CA ALA A 162 -3.06 5.58 11.23
C ALA A 162 -1.75 5.89 11.99
N ALA A 163 -1.71 5.50 13.26
CA ALA A 163 -0.51 5.57 14.07
C ALA A 163 0.52 4.59 13.54
N TYR A 164 1.76 5.03 13.38
CA TYR A 164 2.86 4.16 13.00
C TYR A 164 3.61 3.69 14.24
N ARG A 165 3.70 2.37 14.41
CA ARG A 165 4.54 1.72 15.41
C ARG A 165 5.74 1.10 14.71
N HIS A 166 6.94 1.56 15.08
CA HIS A 166 8.18 0.97 14.57
C HIS A 166 8.33 -0.46 15.12
N ASP A 167 8.44 -1.42 14.21
CA ASP A 167 8.47 -2.86 14.51
C ASP A 167 9.13 -3.61 13.35
N PRO A 168 10.44 -3.39 13.13
CA PRO A 168 11.14 -3.88 11.96
C PRO A 168 11.29 -5.40 11.98
N HIS A 169 10.91 -6.05 10.88
CA HIS A 169 10.98 -7.48 10.70
C HIS A 169 11.37 -7.85 9.26
N TRP A 170 12.16 -8.91 9.11
CA TRP A 170 12.38 -9.57 7.81
C TRP A 170 11.49 -10.78 7.69
N TYR A 171 10.69 -10.83 6.65
CA TYR A 171 9.91 -12.00 6.29
C TYR A 171 10.66 -12.75 5.21
N ASP A 172 11.28 -13.85 5.60
CA ASP A 172 12.06 -14.71 4.72
C ASP A 172 11.16 -15.77 4.05
N ASN A 173 11.63 -16.32 2.93
CA ASN A 173 11.01 -17.44 2.23
C ASN A 173 9.60 -17.19 1.70
N PHE A 174 9.23 -15.96 1.32
CA PHE A 174 8.00 -15.75 0.56
C PHE A 174 8.03 -16.61 -0.70
N LEU A 175 6.97 -17.36 -0.95
CA LEU A 175 6.89 -18.30 -2.06
C LEU A 175 5.83 -17.84 -3.05
N TYR A 176 6.26 -17.59 -4.29
CA TYR A 176 5.39 -17.28 -5.42
C TYR A 176 4.89 -18.55 -6.10
N ALA A 177 3.81 -18.44 -6.90
CA ALA A 177 3.23 -19.61 -7.58
C ALA A 177 4.16 -20.18 -8.66
N ASP A 178 5.08 -19.38 -9.20
CA ASP A 178 6.12 -19.82 -10.13
C ASP A 178 7.31 -20.55 -9.45
N GLY A 179 7.29 -20.68 -8.11
CA GLY A 179 8.33 -21.34 -7.32
C GLY A 179 9.47 -20.41 -6.88
N SER A 180 9.50 -19.15 -7.34
CA SER A 180 10.48 -18.16 -6.89
C SER A 180 10.30 -17.85 -5.41
N GLN A 181 11.42 -17.48 -4.76
CA GLN A 181 11.45 -17.17 -3.34
C GLN A 181 12.08 -15.82 -3.05
N GLU A 182 11.58 -15.12 -2.04
CA GLU A 182 12.02 -13.76 -1.73
C GLU A 182 12.01 -13.51 -0.21
N SER A 183 12.89 -12.63 0.25
CA SER A 183 12.78 -12.03 1.58
C SER A 183 12.29 -10.59 1.43
N LEU A 184 11.33 -10.17 2.25
CA LEU A 184 10.80 -8.81 2.22
C LEU A 184 10.96 -8.12 3.57
N ALA A 185 11.33 -6.86 3.52
CA ALA A 185 11.46 -6.01 4.69
C ALA A 185 10.08 -5.52 5.12
N SER A 186 9.81 -5.51 6.42
CA SER A 186 8.61 -4.91 6.98
C SER A 186 9.00 -3.96 8.10
N PRO A 187 8.88 -2.63 7.92
CA PRO A 187 9.46 -1.67 8.84
C PRO A 187 8.62 -1.44 10.10
N GLY A 188 7.35 -1.85 10.12
CA GLY A 188 6.47 -1.61 11.25
C GLY A 188 5.01 -1.84 10.93
N ILE A 189 4.14 -1.34 11.82
CA ILE A 189 2.70 -1.52 11.75
C ILE A 189 2.02 -0.15 11.74
N PHE A 190 0.99 -0.02 10.89
CA PHE A 190 0.04 1.08 10.91
C PHE A 190 -1.24 0.63 11.61
N GLU A 191 -1.61 1.32 12.69
CA GLU A 191 -2.76 1.00 13.52
C GLU A 191 -3.76 2.17 13.45
N GLY A 192 -5.01 1.89 13.10
CA GLY A 192 -6.02 2.93 12.94
C GLY A 192 -7.44 2.41 13.13
N THR A 193 -8.31 3.28 13.65
CA THR A 193 -9.73 2.99 13.78
C THR A 193 -10.43 3.14 12.43
N VAL A 194 -11.20 2.13 12.05
CA VAL A 194 -12.11 2.15 10.91
C VAL A 194 -13.50 2.43 11.46
N THR A 195 -14.10 3.55 11.07
CA THR A 195 -15.49 3.88 11.42
C THR A 195 -16.40 3.68 10.20
N ALA A 196 -17.70 3.49 10.44
CA ALA A 196 -18.68 3.41 9.34
C ALA A 196 -18.79 4.71 8.52
N ARG A 197 -18.39 5.85 9.10
CA ARG A 197 -18.47 7.17 8.44
C ARG A 197 -17.25 7.46 7.57
N GLU A 198 -16.06 7.22 8.12
CA GLU A 198 -14.81 7.68 7.50
C GLU A 198 -14.06 6.51 6.83
N GLY A 199 -14.10 5.33 7.44
CA GLY A 199 -13.20 4.24 7.11
C GLY A 199 -11.76 4.55 7.50
N LEU A 200 -10.81 3.80 6.94
CA LEU A 200 -9.38 4.07 7.06
C LEU A 200 -8.74 4.04 5.67
N GLU A 201 -7.93 5.07 5.37
CA GLU A 201 -7.20 5.19 4.10
C GLU A 201 -5.69 5.27 4.35
N ILE A 202 -4.94 4.54 3.53
CA ILE A 202 -3.48 4.59 3.48
C ILE A 202 -3.06 4.83 2.03
N VAL A 203 -2.28 5.89 1.80
CA VAL A 203 -1.76 6.23 0.48
C VAL A 203 -0.28 5.89 0.41
N LEU A 204 0.11 5.12 -0.61
CA LEU A 204 1.47 4.68 -0.91
C LEU A 204 1.97 5.43 -2.14
N ALA A 205 3.17 6.01 -2.08
CA ALA A 205 3.78 6.75 -3.18
C ALA A 205 5.25 6.37 -3.37
N GLY A 206 5.71 6.29 -4.62
CA GLY A 206 7.07 5.86 -4.97
C GLY A 206 7.85 6.87 -5.82
N GLY A 207 9.05 7.25 -5.42
CA GLY A 207 9.93 8.13 -6.20
C GLY A 207 9.47 9.59 -6.27
N TRP A 208 8.84 10.09 -5.20
CA TRP A 208 8.33 11.46 -5.13
C TRP A 208 9.24 12.41 -4.35
N GLY A 209 10.23 11.91 -3.61
CA GLY A 209 11.11 12.75 -2.79
C GLY A 209 10.32 13.67 -1.85
N GLU A 210 10.73 14.95 -1.75
CA GLU A 210 10.00 15.97 -0.98
C GLU A 210 8.76 16.53 -1.70
N ALA A 211 8.55 16.19 -2.98
CA ALA A 211 7.53 16.82 -3.84
C ALA A 211 6.07 16.50 -3.42
N ILE A 212 5.87 15.65 -2.41
CA ILE A 212 4.56 15.48 -1.76
C ILE A 212 4.17 16.74 -0.95
N GLU A 213 5.10 17.64 -0.61
CA GLU A 213 4.77 18.90 0.10
C GLU A 213 3.96 19.91 -0.73
N GLY A 214 3.76 19.68 -2.04
CA GLY A 214 2.97 20.56 -2.92
C GLY A 214 1.77 19.90 -3.61
N MET A 215 1.67 18.58 -3.54
CA MET A 215 0.44 17.89 -3.89
C MET A 215 -0.38 17.88 -2.62
N ILE A 216 -1.25 18.88 -2.45
CA ILE A 216 -2.24 18.92 -1.36
C ILE A 216 -3.05 17.63 -1.46
N LEU A 217 -2.57 16.56 -0.81
CA LEU A 217 -3.43 15.57 -0.23
C LEU A 217 -4.16 16.38 0.84
N PRO A 218 -5.48 16.59 0.71
CA PRO A 218 -6.19 17.48 1.61
C PRO A 218 -5.85 17.12 3.06
N GLU A 219 -5.89 18.13 3.94
CA GLU A 219 -5.76 17.91 5.39
C GLU A 219 -6.76 16.86 5.91
N GLU A 220 -7.73 16.48 5.06
CA GLU A 220 -8.56 15.32 5.16
C GLU A 220 -8.22 14.28 4.05
N PRO A 221 -7.85 13.02 4.37
CA PRO A 221 -7.91 11.89 3.45
C PRO A 221 -9.39 11.61 3.13
N VAL A 222 -9.96 12.47 2.29
CA VAL A 222 -11.38 12.48 1.96
C VAL A 222 -11.51 12.47 0.45
N LEU A 223 -11.96 11.30 -0.01
CA LEU A 223 -12.80 11.12 -1.20
C LEU A 223 -12.11 11.25 -2.56
N TRP A 224 -11.38 10.20 -2.94
CA TRP A 224 -11.33 9.75 -4.35
C TRP A 224 -12.62 9.03 -4.79
N VAL A 225 -13.63 8.98 -3.91
CA VAL A 225 -14.91 8.32 -4.16
C VAL A 225 -15.80 9.23 -5.01
N ARG A 226 -15.90 8.84 -6.29
CA ARG A 226 -16.76 9.36 -7.37
C ARG A 226 -16.09 10.37 -8.29
N GLY A 227 -15.25 9.87 -9.19
CA GLY A 227 -15.09 10.39 -10.55
C GLY A 227 -14.54 11.82 -10.66
N LYS A 228 -13.24 11.91 -10.92
CA LYS A 228 -12.40 13.12 -11.15
C LYS A 228 -11.88 13.81 -9.87
N PRO A 229 -10.57 14.14 -9.83
CA PRO A 229 -10.06 15.05 -8.83
C PRO A 229 -10.76 16.40 -8.98
N ARG A 230 -11.40 16.89 -7.91
CA ARG A 230 -11.77 18.31 -7.84
C ARG A 230 -10.48 19.10 -7.72
N GLY A 231 -10.24 19.99 -8.69
CA GLY A 231 -9.26 21.07 -8.56
C GLY A 231 -7.80 20.68 -8.78
N ALA A 232 -7.48 19.98 -9.87
CA ALA A 232 -6.14 20.17 -10.43
C ALA A 232 -6.10 21.58 -11.03
N ALA A 233 -5.54 22.54 -10.30
CA ALA A 233 -5.24 23.87 -10.83
C ALA A 233 -4.49 23.70 -12.15
N LYS A 234 -5.01 24.33 -13.22
CA LYS A 234 -4.26 24.44 -14.48
C LYS A 234 -2.92 25.08 -14.13
N ARG A 235 -1.82 24.43 -14.54
CA ARG A 235 -0.50 25.07 -14.58
C ARG A 235 -0.67 26.48 -15.18
N PRO A 236 -0.12 27.54 -14.57
CA PRO A 236 -0.07 28.83 -15.25
C PRO A 236 0.67 28.59 -16.57
N GLY A 237 0.00 28.89 -17.69
CA GLY A 237 0.62 28.86 -18.98
C GLY A 237 1.82 29.80 -18.95
N VAL A 238 2.99 29.28 -19.28
CA VAL A 238 4.17 30.09 -19.60
C VAL A 238 3.74 30.97 -20.77
N ARG A 239 3.57 32.28 -20.52
CA ARG A 239 3.45 33.26 -21.59
C ARG A 239 4.80 33.28 -22.31
N PRO A 240 4.86 33.11 -23.64
CA PRO A 240 6.07 33.46 -24.37
C PRO A 240 6.29 34.97 -24.20
N GLY A 241 7.47 35.34 -23.71
CA GLY A 241 7.88 36.74 -23.60
C GLY A 241 7.97 37.38 -24.99
N PRO A 242 7.77 38.70 -25.10
CA PRO A 242 7.90 39.39 -26.38
C PRO A 242 9.34 39.28 -26.88
N SER A 243 9.49 38.81 -28.12
CA SER A 243 10.75 38.88 -28.85
C SER A 243 11.13 40.35 -29.07
N SER A 244 12.18 40.80 -28.40
CA SER A 244 13.06 41.88 -28.85
C SER A 244 14.27 41.17 -29.47
N SER A 245 14.69 41.42 -30.71
CA SER A 245 15.24 42.65 -31.31
C SER A 245 15.48 42.35 -32.82
N PRO A 246 16.01 43.27 -33.67
CA PRO A 246 16.33 44.69 -33.47
C PRO A 246 15.44 45.66 -34.27
#